data_AF-A0A9D9CBY6-F1
#
_entry.id   AF-A0A9D9CBY6-F1
#
_cell.length_a   1.000
_cell.length_b   1.000
_cell.length_c   1.000
_cell.angle_alpha   90.00
_cell.angle_beta   90.00
_cell.angle_gamma   90.00
#
_symmetry.space_group_name_H-M   'P 1'
#
loop_
_entity.id
_entity.type
_entity.pdbx_description
1 polymer ?
#
loop_
_entity_poly.entity_id
_entity_poly.type
_entity_poly.pdbx_seq_one_letter_code
_entity_poly.pdbx_strand_id
1 'polypeptide(L)'
;KVAKDWFDAFAQLREYLGSIDGDNPIFVFLDELPWMDTQKSRFIKAFEYFWNSWGATNNRLKLIVCGSATTWMRENVLSDKGGLYNRTTRSIYLAPFSLYETEQYLISRGINWNRYQIAECYMILGGTPLYLQMLERDKSLTQNVDNLFFVQNAPLSREYNFLFRSLFNEATLHKQIIEVLANKASGLTRAEIIAATKIEDGGALTKALRNLCDCDFIRQYTAFGKTERGTIYQLTDLFTLFHLRYVKGYRGQDENHWQNMIDSPSRRAWSGYSFEQLSLHHIRQIKQKLGISGVQSDICGWKGDGAQIDLLIDRRDQTINLCEMKFSQGEYEITKQYDERLRERAEIFRSATKTRKAIHQTFVTTYGLKKNMYSGTVQSEVLLDDLFVE
;
A
#
# COMPACT_ATOMS: atom_id res chain seq x y z
N LYS A 1 3.64 -18.10 40.37
CA LYS A 1 4.63 -17.19 41.00
C LYS A 1 4.91 -16.07 39.98
N VAL A 2 5.41 -14.90 40.39
CA VAL A 2 5.83 -13.89 39.40
C VAL A 2 7.15 -14.34 38.79
N ALA A 3 7.23 -14.39 37.46
CA ALA A 3 8.45 -14.78 36.76
C ALA A 3 9.55 -13.72 36.94
N LYS A 4 10.79 -14.16 37.15
CA LYS A 4 11.95 -13.27 37.35
C LYS A 4 12.53 -12.74 36.04
N ASP A 5 12.44 -13.54 34.99
CA ASP A 5 12.89 -13.22 33.63
C ASP A 5 12.08 -14.02 32.60
N TRP A 6 12.37 -13.82 31.31
CA TRP A 6 11.68 -14.53 30.25
C TRP A 6 11.92 -16.04 30.22
N PHE A 7 13.07 -16.53 30.71
CA PHE A 7 13.33 -17.98 30.78
C PHE A 7 12.43 -18.63 31.83
N ASP A 8 12.30 -18.00 33.00
CA ASP A 8 11.38 -18.41 34.07
C ASP A 8 9.92 -18.31 33.59
N ALA A 9 9.56 -17.24 32.88
CA ALA A 9 8.21 -17.08 32.32
C ALA A 9 7.85 -18.22 31.35
N PHE A 10 8.75 -18.55 30.42
CA PHE A 10 8.52 -19.66 29.48
C PHE A 10 8.60 -21.04 30.14
N ALA A 11 9.38 -21.21 31.21
CA ALA A 11 9.39 -22.44 31.99
C ALA A 11 8.03 -22.65 32.70
N GLN A 12 7.51 -21.60 33.34
CA GLN A 12 6.17 -21.64 33.96
C GLN A 12 5.07 -21.88 32.92
N LEU A 13 5.17 -21.26 31.73
CA LEU A 13 4.26 -21.53 30.63
C LEU A 13 4.32 -23.00 30.20
N ARG A 14 5.53 -23.55 30.01
CA ARG A 14 5.72 -24.96 29.68
C ARG A 14 5.09 -25.90 30.71
N GLU A 15 5.32 -25.66 32.00
CA GLU A 15 4.73 -26.48 33.07
C GLU A 15 3.20 -26.44 33.03
N TYR A 16 2.62 -25.25 32.90
CA TYR A 16 1.18 -25.07 32.79
C TYR A 16 0.59 -25.76 31.56
N LEU A 17 1.18 -25.57 30.38
CA LEU A 17 0.69 -26.21 29.16
C LEU A 17 0.87 -27.73 29.20
N GLY A 18 1.91 -28.22 29.88
CA GLY A 18 2.15 -29.65 30.10
C GLY A 18 1.16 -30.31 31.06
N SER A 19 0.53 -29.54 31.96
CA SER A 19 -0.50 -30.05 32.86
C SER A 19 -1.90 -30.12 32.25
N ILE A 20 -2.08 -29.68 31.00
CA ILE A 20 -3.36 -29.72 30.31
C ILE A 20 -3.55 -31.10 29.66
N ASP A 21 -4.40 -31.92 30.27
CA ASP A 21 -4.74 -33.26 29.79
C ASP A 21 -5.53 -33.25 28.46
N GLY A 22 -5.61 -34.42 27.82
CA GLY A 22 -6.38 -34.65 26.59
C GLY A 22 -5.54 -34.65 25.30
N ASP A 23 -6.20 -34.82 24.15
CA ASP A 23 -5.55 -34.89 22.84
C ASP A 23 -5.80 -33.66 21.95
N ASN A 24 -6.65 -32.73 22.42
CA ASN A 24 -7.03 -31.54 21.67
C ASN A 24 -5.82 -30.60 21.46
N PRO A 25 -5.73 -29.92 20.30
CA PRO A 25 -4.73 -28.89 20.07
C PRO A 25 -4.83 -27.76 21.11
N ILE A 26 -3.67 -27.25 21.53
CA ILE A 26 -3.54 -26.14 22.45
C ILE A 26 -3.03 -24.94 21.68
N PHE A 27 -3.82 -23.86 21.65
CA PHE A 27 -3.45 -22.62 20.97
C PHE A 27 -2.88 -21.61 21.95
N VAL A 28 -1.70 -21.10 21.66
CA VAL A 28 -1.08 -19.97 22.38
C VAL A 28 -0.97 -18.82 21.41
N PHE A 29 -1.56 -17.69 21.76
CA PHE A 29 -1.50 -16.46 20.97
C PHE A 29 -0.65 -15.44 21.71
N LEU A 30 0.43 -14.98 21.09
CA LEU A 30 1.28 -13.89 21.59
C LEU A 30 1.07 -12.67 20.69
N ASP A 31 0.29 -11.73 21.20
CA ASP A 31 0.04 -10.47 20.51
C ASP A 31 1.19 -9.50 20.69
N GLU A 32 1.48 -8.72 19.66
CA GLU A 32 2.54 -7.71 19.63
C GLU A 32 3.89 -8.23 20.14
N LEU A 33 4.35 -9.35 19.58
CA LEU A 33 5.66 -9.96 19.89
C LEU A 33 6.84 -8.96 19.88
N PRO A 34 6.93 -7.99 18.95
CA PRO A 34 8.01 -6.99 18.96
C PRO A 34 8.09 -6.19 20.26
N TRP A 35 6.96 -5.96 20.95
CA TRP A 35 6.93 -5.21 22.21
C TRP A 35 7.49 -6.00 23.40
N MET A 36 7.52 -7.34 23.30
CA MET A 36 8.08 -8.20 24.33
C MET A 36 9.63 -8.18 24.32
N ASP A 37 10.24 -7.88 23.18
CA ASP A 37 11.70 -7.82 22.99
C ASP A 37 12.29 -6.46 23.36
N THR A 38 12.20 -6.11 24.64
CA THR A 38 12.81 -4.88 25.15
C THR A 38 14.33 -5.03 25.31
N GLN A 39 15.04 -3.90 25.40
CA GLN A 39 16.49 -3.89 25.51
C GLN A 39 16.97 -4.72 26.72
N LYS A 40 17.89 -5.66 26.49
CA LYS A 40 18.42 -6.60 27.50
C LYS A 40 17.40 -7.58 28.10
N SER A 41 16.18 -7.67 27.57
CA SER A 41 15.17 -8.64 28.03
C SER A 41 15.61 -10.09 27.81
N ARG A 42 16.43 -10.34 26.78
CA ARG A 42 16.77 -11.68 26.30
C ARG A 42 15.54 -12.50 25.87
N PHE A 43 14.45 -11.82 25.51
CA PHE A 43 13.19 -12.44 25.10
C PHE A 43 13.39 -13.46 23.98
N ILE A 44 13.98 -13.04 22.84
CA ILE A 44 14.21 -13.91 21.69
C ILE A 44 14.96 -15.19 22.08
N LYS A 45 16.01 -15.07 22.91
CA LYS A 45 16.80 -16.24 23.36
C LYS A 45 15.97 -17.19 24.23
N ALA A 46 15.14 -16.65 25.12
CA ALA A 46 14.26 -17.45 25.96
C ALA A 46 13.16 -18.14 25.14
N PHE A 47 12.62 -17.42 24.16
CA PHE A 47 11.60 -17.91 23.25
C PHE A 47 12.13 -19.01 22.31
N GLU A 48 13.32 -18.82 21.73
CA GLU A 48 14.07 -19.84 20.98
C GLU A 48 14.28 -21.10 21.82
N TYR A 49 14.71 -20.92 23.07
CA TYR A 49 14.95 -22.04 23.99
C TYR A 49 13.65 -22.80 24.29
N PHE A 50 12.57 -22.09 24.63
CA PHE A 50 11.25 -22.67 24.87
C PHE A 50 10.77 -23.49 23.67
N TRP A 51 10.85 -22.91 22.48
CA TRP A 51 10.38 -23.57 21.26
C TRP A 51 11.21 -24.81 20.93
N ASN A 52 12.55 -24.68 20.90
CA ASN A 52 13.40 -25.81 20.49
C ASN A 52 13.51 -26.92 21.54
N SER A 53 13.43 -26.59 22.84
CA SER A 53 13.54 -27.59 23.91
C SER A 53 12.24 -28.36 24.17
N TRP A 54 11.09 -27.77 23.85
CA TRP A 54 9.78 -28.35 24.19
C TRP A 54 8.67 -28.03 23.19
N GLY A 55 8.53 -26.78 22.77
CA GLY A 55 7.40 -26.38 21.91
C GLY A 55 7.32 -27.17 20.60
N ALA A 56 8.46 -27.39 19.95
CA ALA A 56 8.57 -28.11 18.68
C ALA A 56 8.34 -29.62 18.81
N THR A 57 8.49 -30.21 20.00
CA THR A 57 8.24 -31.65 20.23
C THR A 57 6.80 -31.92 20.65
N ASN A 58 6.04 -30.89 21.05
CA ASN A 58 4.64 -31.01 21.42
C ASN A 58 3.73 -30.83 20.18
N ASN A 59 3.23 -31.94 19.62
CA ASN A 59 2.37 -31.94 18.44
C ASN A 59 1.02 -31.23 18.64
N ARG A 60 0.52 -31.15 19.88
CA ARG A 60 -0.72 -30.46 20.25
C ARG A 60 -0.54 -28.94 20.26
N LEU A 61 0.66 -28.44 20.53
CA LEU A 61 0.90 -27.01 20.65
C LEU A 61 0.84 -26.32 19.28
N LYS A 62 0.04 -25.26 19.19
CA LYS A 62 -0.06 -24.33 18.07
C LYS A 62 0.23 -22.94 18.59
N LEU A 63 1.38 -22.40 18.21
CA LEU A 63 1.77 -21.06 18.59
C LEU A 63 1.49 -20.09 17.44
N ILE A 64 0.76 -19.04 17.75
CA ILE A 64 0.42 -17.96 16.83
C ILE A 64 1.04 -16.69 17.41
N VAL A 65 1.78 -15.98 16.56
CA VAL A 65 2.42 -14.72 16.92
C VAL A 65 2.02 -13.66 15.91
N CYS A 66 1.82 -12.43 16.37
CA CYS A 66 1.60 -11.27 15.51
C CYS A 66 2.36 -10.05 16.03
N GLY A 67 2.44 -9.03 15.19
CA GLY A 67 3.05 -7.77 15.54
C GLY A 67 3.02 -6.79 14.37
N SER A 68 2.81 -5.52 14.68
CA SER A 68 2.75 -4.43 13.71
C SER A 68 4.13 -4.05 13.15
N ALA A 69 5.23 -4.42 13.83
CA ALA A 69 6.58 -4.17 13.36
C ALA A 69 7.03 -5.22 12.33
N THR A 70 6.57 -5.09 11.07
CA THR A 70 6.82 -6.05 9.98
C THR A 70 8.30 -6.36 9.79
N THR A 71 9.18 -5.36 9.90
CA THR A 71 10.63 -5.56 9.79
C THR A 71 11.18 -6.40 10.96
N TRP A 72 10.78 -6.12 12.20
CA TRP A 72 11.24 -6.90 13.35
C TRP A 72 10.76 -8.35 13.24
N MET A 73 9.49 -8.55 12.86
CA MET A 73 8.92 -9.89 12.62
C MET A 73 9.69 -10.62 11.52
N ARG A 74 10.05 -9.93 10.44
CA ARG A 74 10.83 -10.52 9.35
C ARG A 74 12.24 -10.89 9.81
N GLU A 75 12.93 -10.01 10.53
CA GLU A 75 14.32 -10.24 10.95
C GLU A 75 14.46 -11.30 12.05
N ASN A 76 13.52 -11.35 13.01
CA ASN A 76 13.65 -12.18 14.21
C ASN A 76 12.75 -13.42 14.23
N VAL A 77 11.77 -13.53 13.32
CA VAL A 77 10.84 -14.68 13.26
C VAL A 77 10.86 -15.37 11.90
N LEU A 78 10.75 -14.63 10.80
CA LEU A 78 10.60 -15.23 9.45
C LEU A 78 11.95 -15.58 8.80
N SER A 79 12.92 -14.68 8.92
CA SER A 79 14.26 -14.80 8.31
C SER A 79 15.35 -14.93 9.37
N ASP A 80 14.97 -15.37 10.58
CA ASP A 80 15.91 -15.61 11.65
C ASP A 80 16.97 -16.62 11.20
N LYS A 81 18.25 -16.29 11.36
CA LYS A 81 19.37 -17.20 11.07
C LYS A 81 19.80 -18.00 12.32
N GLY A 82 19.14 -17.76 13.45
CA GLY A 82 19.37 -18.37 14.75
C GLY A 82 18.44 -19.56 15.03
N GLY A 83 17.87 -19.57 16.24
CA GLY A 83 17.15 -20.73 16.79
C GLY A 83 15.74 -20.93 16.23
N LEU A 84 15.13 -19.92 15.61
CA LEU A 84 13.81 -20.01 14.98
C LEU A 84 13.88 -20.29 13.48
N TYR A 85 15.09 -20.42 12.92
CA TYR A 85 15.26 -20.77 11.51
C TYR A 85 14.44 -22.02 11.15
N ASN A 86 13.63 -21.90 10.09
CA ASN A 86 12.76 -22.96 9.57
C ASN A 86 11.74 -23.51 10.60
N ARG A 87 11.36 -22.73 11.62
CA ARG A 87 10.30 -23.07 12.59
C ARG A 87 8.93 -22.49 12.23
N THR A 88 8.91 -21.43 11.43
CA THR A 88 7.68 -20.83 10.90
C THR A 88 7.05 -21.78 9.89
N THR A 89 5.90 -22.36 10.23
CA THR A 89 5.14 -23.26 9.35
C THR A 89 4.22 -22.51 8.39
N ARG A 90 3.65 -21.39 8.83
CA ARG A 90 2.81 -20.52 8.00
C ARG A 90 3.02 -19.07 8.40
N SER A 91 3.17 -18.22 7.39
CA SER A 91 3.13 -16.77 7.53
C SER A 91 1.86 -16.26 6.86
N ILE A 92 1.16 -15.34 7.53
CA ILE A 92 -0.03 -14.68 6.99
C ILE A 92 0.29 -13.19 6.91
N TYR A 93 0.31 -12.66 5.69
CA TYR A 93 0.36 -11.22 5.46
C TYR A 93 -1.06 -10.68 5.45
N LEU A 94 -1.40 -9.84 6.44
CA LEU A 94 -2.70 -9.16 6.50
C LEU A 94 -2.59 -7.84 5.76
N ALA A 95 -2.95 -7.85 4.48
CA ALA A 95 -3.02 -6.65 3.65
C ALA A 95 -4.26 -5.80 4.01
N PRO A 96 -4.24 -4.49 3.71
CA PRO A 96 -5.46 -3.68 3.68
C PRO A 96 -6.49 -4.28 2.72
N PHE A 97 -7.77 -3.99 2.94
CA PHE A 97 -8.84 -4.40 2.04
C PHE A 97 -8.62 -3.88 0.61
N SER A 98 -8.98 -4.68 -0.37
CA SER A 98 -9.22 -4.26 -1.76
C SER A 98 -10.49 -3.42 -1.87
N LEU A 99 -10.78 -2.87 -3.06
CA LEU A 99 -12.07 -2.22 -3.33
C LEU A 99 -13.26 -3.16 -3.16
N TYR A 100 -13.12 -4.42 -3.58
CA TYR A 100 -14.14 -5.44 -3.37
C TYR A 100 -14.43 -5.66 -1.88
N GLU A 101 -13.40 -5.91 -1.07
CA GLU A 101 -13.55 -6.14 0.36
C GLU A 101 -14.05 -4.88 1.08
N THR A 102 -13.65 -3.69 0.62
CA THR A 102 -14.14 -2.41 1.15
C THR A 102 -15.63 -2.25 0.86
N GLU A 103 -16.10 -2.55 -0.36
CA GLU A 103 -17.53 -2.55 -0.70
C GLU A 103 -18.31 -3.52 0.21
N GLN A 104 -17.82 -4.75 0.38
CA GLN A 104 -18.46 -5.73 1.27
C GLN A 104 -18.48 -5.26 2.73
N TYR A 105 -17.39 -4.67 3.21
CA TYR A 105 -17.31 -4.14 4.57
C TYR A 105 -18.29 -2.99 4.78
N LEU A 106 -18.38 -2.04 3.85
CA LEU A 106 -19.31 -0.91 3.94
C LEU A 106 -20.78 -1.38 3.89
N ILE A 107 -21.10 -2.35 3.04
CA ILE A 107 -22.43 -2.97 2.99
C ILE A 107 -22.77 -3.62 4.34
N SER A 108 -21.83 -4.36 4.95
CA SER A 108 -22.03 -4.98 6.27
C SER A 108 -22.29 -3.96 7.38
N ARG A 109 -21.84 -2.72 7.19
CA ARG A 109 -22.03 -1.57 8.09
C ARG A 109 -23.30 -0.77 7.80
N GLY A 110 -24.08 -1.15 6.80
CA GLY A 110 -25.26 -0.42 6.35
C GLY A 110 -24.95 0.87 5.58
N ILE A 111 -23.74 1.00 5.04
CA ILE A 111 -23.33 2.13 4.20
C ILE A 111 -23.50 1.69 2.74
N ASN A 112 -24.51 2.23 2.07
CA ASN A 112 -24.82 1.92 0.67
C ASN A 112 -24.41 3.08 -0.24
N TRP A 113 -23.12 3.16 -0.53
CA TRP A 113 -22.56 4.14 -1.47
C TRP A 113 -22.37 3.54 -2.84
N ASN A 114 -22.41 4.37 -3.88
CA ASN A 114 -22.03 3.91 -5.21
C ASN A 114 -20.51 3.68 -5.29
N ARG A 115 -20.06 2.89 -6.27
CA ARG A 115 -18.64 2.52 -6.43
C ARG A 115 -17.71 3.72 -6.65
N TYR A 116 -18.20 4.81 -7.24
CA TYR A 116 -17.45 6.05 -7.35
C TYR A 116 -17.15 6.67 -5.97
N GLN A 117 -18.16 6.74 -5.08
CA GLN A 117 -18.00 7.19 -3.70
C GLN A 117 -17.11 6.22 -2.90
N ILE A 118 -17.26 4.91 -3.10
CA ILE A 118 -16.38 3.92 -2.44
C ILE A 118 -14.93 4.11 -2.90
N ALA A 119 -14.68 4.31 -4.19
CA ALA A 119 -13.35 4.58 -4.72
C ALA A 119 -12.78 5.90 -4.19
N GLU A 120 -13.59 6.96 -4.09
CA GLU A 120 -13.16 8.23 -3.48
C GLU A 120 -12.83 8.06 -1.98
N CYS A 121 -13.64 7.30 -1.24
CA CYS A 121 -13.34 6.93 0.15
C CYS A 121 -12.02 6.17 0.26
N TYR A 122 -11.82 5.18 -0.61
CA TYR A 122 -10.60 4.37 -0.67
C TYR A 122 -9.36 5.22 -1.02
N MET A 123 -9.49 6.20 -1.92
CA MET A 123 -8.43 7.16 -2.24
C MET A 123 -8.04 8.08 -1.07
N ILE A 124 -8.89 8.19 -0.05
CA ILE A 124 -8.66 9.02 1.15
C ILE A 124 -8.13 8.19 2.31
N LEU A 125 -8.77 7.06 2.60
CA LEU A 125 -8.51 6.24 3.79
C LEU A 125 -7.64 5.00 3.50
N GLY A 126 -7.50 4.62 2.23
CA GLY A 126 -7.01 3.30 1.84
C GLY A 126 -8.01 2.20 2.22
N GLY A 127 -7.52 0.96 2.27
CA GLY A 127 -8.29 -0.23 2.66
C GLY A 127 -8.21 -0.57 4.15
N THR A 128 -7.76 0.34 5.01
CA THR A 128 -7.49 0.04 6.43
C THR A 128 -8.82 -0.15 7.19
N PRO A 129 -9.12 -1.35 7.73
CA PRO A 129 -10.41 -1.62 8.36
C PRO A 129 -10.72 -0.70 9.55
N LEU A 130 -9.70 -0.34 10.34
CA LEU A 130 -9.83 0.57 11.47
C LEU A 130 -10.37 1.95 11.06
N TYR A 131 -9.92 2.49 9.92
CA TYR A 131 -10.39 3.80 9.45
C TYR A 131 -11.80 3.70 8.86
N LEU A 132 -12.06 2.64 8.09
CA LEU A 132 -13.40 2.35 7.54
C LEU A 132 -14.44 2.15 8.65
N GLN A 133 -14.04 1.56 9.78
CA GLN A 133 -14.89 1.39 10.97
C GLN A 133 -15.37 2.72 11.56
N MET A 134 -14.64 3.82 11.36
CA MET A 134 -14.99 5.15 11.90
C MET A 134 -16.05 5.87 11.04
N LEU A 135 -16.43 5.30 9.88
CA LEU A 135 -17.47 5.87 9.03
C LEU A 135 -18.87 5.71 9.65
N GLU A 136 -19.64 6.78 9.55
CA GLU A 136 -21.01 6.90 10.02
C GLU A 136 -21.99 6.81 8.84
N ARG A 137 -22.99 5.92 8.96
CA ARG A 137 -23.92 5.56 7.88
C ARG A 137 -24.94 6.63 7.51
N ASP A 138 -25.24 7.52 8.44
CA ASP A 138 -26.19 8.63 8.32
C ASP A 138 -25.54 9.88 7.71
N LYS A 139 -24.25 9.83 7.41
CA LYS A 139 -23.47 10.93 6.84
C LYS A 139 -23.03 10.63 5.42
N SER A 140 -22.97 11.66 4.60
CA SER A 140 -22.36 11.56 3.27
C SER A 140 -20.86 11.27 3.37
N LEU A 141 -20.23 10.85 2.27
CA LEU A 141 -18.77 10.69 2.23
C LEU A 141 -18.06 11.98 2.65
N THR A 142 -18.48 13.13 2.13
CA THR A 142 -17.81 14.39 2.41
C THR A 142 -17.94 14.80 3.88
N GLN A 143 -19.11 14.61 4.48
CA GLN A 143 -19.33 14.82 5.91
C GLN A 143 -18.50 13.87 6.77
N ASN A 144 -18.37 12.61 6.38
CA ASN A 144 -17.50 11.65 7.07
C ASN A 144 -16.04 12.12 7.04
N VAL A 145 -15.53 12.54 5.88
CA VAL A 145 -14.15 13.03 5.74
C VAL A 145 -13.92 14.26 6.63
N ASP A 146 -14.86 15.20 6.68
CA ASP A 146 -14.79 16.35 7.58
C ASP A 146 -14.72 15.94 9.06
N ASN A 147 -15.58 15.02 9.48
CA ASN A 147 -15.56 14.51 10.86
C ASN A 147 -14.28 13.74 11.21
N LEU A 148 -13.67 13.06 10.23
CA LEU A 148 -12.46 12.28 10.46
C LEU A 148 -11.19 13.14 10.49
N PHE A 149 -11.15 14.26 9.76
CA PHE A 149 -9.92 15.03 9.56
C PHE A 149 -9.97 16.51 9.95
N PHE A 150 -11.12 17.19 9.81
CA PHE A 150 -11.18 18.66 9.76
C PHE A 150 -11.95 19.31 10.90
N VAL A 151 -12.86 18.59 11.56
CA VAL A 151 -13.52 19.07 12.79
C VAL A 151 -12.53 19.24 13.95
N GLN A 152 -12.92 20.00 14.97
CA GLN A 152 -12.12 20.09 16.19
C GLN A 152 -11.90 18.70 16.83
N ASN A 153 -10.64 18.36 17.13
CA ASN A 153 -10.24 17.06 17.68
C ASN A 153 -10.60 15.85 16.80
N ALA A 154 -10.66 16.04 15.48
CA ALA A 154 -10.94 14.95 14.55
C ALA A 154 -9.98 13.76 14.77
N PRO A 155 -10.48 12.51 14.78
CA PRO A 155 -9.73 11.34 15.22
C PRO A 155 -8.49 11.06 14.37
N LEU A 156 -8.56 11.30 13.04
CA LEU A 156 -7.46 11.02 12.12
C LEU A 156 -6.54 12.23 11.88
N SER A 157 -6.83 13.38 12.49
CA SER A 157 -6.02 14.60 12.33
C SER A 157 -4.55 14.40 12.76
N ARG A 158 -4.30 13.56 13.77
CA ARG A 158 -2.96 13.26 14.31
C ARG A 158 -2.43 11.89 13.92
N GLU A 159 -3.21 11.09 13.21
CA GLU A 159 -2.93 9.68 12.97
C GLU A 159 -1.61 9.47 12.21
N TYR A 160 -1.32 10.26 11.18
CA TYR A 160 -0.01 10.20 10.48
C TYR A 160 1.18 10.31 11.44
N ASN A 161 1.08 11.18 12.46
CA ASN A 161 2.18 11.33 13.41
C ASN A 161 2.28 10.17 14.39
N PHE A 162 1.13 9.62 14.80
CA PHE A 162 1.04 8.47 15.68
C PHE A 162 1.56 7.21 14.99
N LEU A 163 1.04 6.90 13.81
CA LEU A 163 1.37 5.74 12.99
C LEU A 163 2.87 5.60 12.74
N PHE A 164 3.55 6.67 12.31
CA PHE A 164 5.01 6.63 12.11
C PHE A 164 5.81 6.46 13.40
N ARG A 165 5.32 6.96 14.55
CA ARG A 165 5.99 6.78 15.85
C ARG A 165 5.81 5.36 16.37
N SER A 166 4.65 4.75 16.12
CA SER A 166 4.33 3.39 16.53
C SER A 166 5.07 2.33 15.69
N LEU A 167 5.24 2.58 14.38
CA LEU A 167 5.85 1.62 13.46
C LEU A 167 7.39 1.69 13.41
N PHE A 168 7.98 2.87 13.69
CA PHE A 168 9.41 3.09 13.45
C PHE A 168 10.12 3.71 14.65
N ASN A 169 11.23 3.09 15.07
CA ASN A 169 12.14 3.65 16.07
C ASN A 169 12.73 5.01 15.62
N GLU A 170 13.04 5.16 14.32
CA GLU A 170 13.54 6.40 13.72
C GLU A 170 12.47 7.10 12.88
N ALA A 171 11.32 7.43 13.48
CA ALA A 171 10.18 8.01 12.79
C ALA A 171 10.51 9.27 11.96
N THR A 172 11.44 10.12 12.44
CA THR A 172 11.86 11.35 11.75
C THR A 172 12.48 11.07 10.38
N LEU A 173 13.36 10.07 10.29
CA LEU A 173 14.03 9.69 9.04
C LEU A 173 13.02 9.19 8.01
N HIS A 174 12.09 8.32 8.44
CA HIS A 174 11.04 7.75 7.60
C HIS A 174 10.11 8.85 7.06
N LYS A 175 9.70 9.80 7.92
CA LYS A 175 8.87 10.94 7.50
C LYS A 175 9.57 11.83 6.49
N GLN A 176 10.87 12.13 6.66
CA GLN A 176 11.62 12.95 5.70
C GLN A 176 11.62 12.32 4.29
N ILE A 177 11.85 11.01 4.21
CA ILE A 177 11.81 10.28 2.93
C ILE A 177 10.41 10.36 2.31
N ILE A 178 9.37 10.08 3.10
CA ILE A 178 7.97 10.09 2.66
C ILE A 178 7.54 11.47 2.14
N GLU A 179 7.91 12.53 2.85
CA GLU A 179 7.57 13.91 2.45
C GLU A 179 8.25 14.31 1.14
N VAL A 180 9.49 13.88 0.89
CA VAL A 180 10.17 14.11 -0.38
C VAL A 180 9.50 13.32 -1.52
N LEU A 181 9.14 12.05 -1.27
CA LEU A 181 8.46 11.22 -2.25
C LEU A 181 7.06 11.74 -2.59
N ALA A 182 6.32 12.30 -1.62
CA ALA A 182 5.00 12.88 -1.84
C ALA A 182 5.01 14.05 -2.84
N ASN A 183 6.14 14.74 -3.00
CA ASN A 183 6.29 15.81 -3.97
C ASN A 183 6.66 15.34 -5.38
N LYS A 184 6.83 14.02 -5.57
CA LYS A 184 7.30 13.41 -6.81
C LYS A 184 6.45 12.20 -7.15
N ALA A 185 5.36 12.44 -7.86
CA ALA A 185 4.40 11.43 -8.30
C ALA A 185 5.04 10.18 -8.92
N SER A 186 6.07 10.35 -9.77
CA SER A 186 6.78 9.24 -10.42
C SER A 186 7.75 8.47 -9.50
N GLY A 187 7.83 8.83 -8.22
CA GLY A 187 8.88 8.37 -7.32
C GLY A 187 10.26 8.97 -7.62
N LEU A 188 11.23 8.56 -6.82
CA LEU A 188 12.63 8.99 -6.88
C LEU A 188 13.59 7.81 -6.75
N THR A 189 14.74 7.93 -7.38
CA THR A 189 15.89 7.05 -7.13
C THR A 189 16.52 7.33 -5.77
N ARG A 190 17.30 6.39 -5.24
CA ARG A 190 18.05 6.59 -3.99
C ARG A 190 18.92 7.86 -4.03
N ALA A 191 19.59 8.11 -5.16
CA ALA A 191 20.45 9.28 -5.34
C ALA A 191 19.64 10.60 -5.27
N GLU A 192 18.46 10.64 -5.87
CA GLU A 192 17.58 11.81 -5.80
C GLU A 192 17.01 12.01 -4.38
N ILE A 193 16.69 10.93 -3.66
CA ILE A 193 16.28 11.00 -2.26
C ILE A 193 17.40 11.59 -1.41
N ILE A 194 18.64 11.12 -1.56
CA ILE A 194 19.82 11.65 -0.85
C ILE A 194 19.98 13.14 -1.16
N ALA A 195 19.93 13.53 -2.43
CA ALA A 195 20.09 14.93 -2.84
C ALA A 195 19.00 15.85 -2.24
N ALA A 196 17.75 15.38 -2.17
CA ALA A 196 16.63 16.15 -1.66
C ALA A 196 16.58 16.21 -0.12
N THR A 197 16.93 15.12 0.56
CA THR A 197 16.83 15.01 2.03
C THR A 197 18.12 15.39 2.75
N LYS A 198 19.26 15.33 2.07
CA LYS A 198 20.62 15.43 2.64
C LYS A 198 20.93 14.36 3.69
N ILE A 199 20.22 13.22 3.64
CA ILE A 199 20.52 12.04 4.46
C ILE A 199 21.80 11.37 3.91
N GLU A 200 22.68 10.93 4.81
CA GLU A 200 23.90 10.21 4.42
C GLU A 200 23.59 8.89 3.69
N ASP A 201 24.38 8.59 2.66
CA ASP A 201 24.29 7.30 1.99
C ASP A 201 24.89 6.21 2.87
N GLY A 202 24.04 5.38 3.46
CA GLY A 202 24.50 4.32 4.36
C GLY A 202 23.43 3.31 4.74
N GLY A 203 23.77 2.47 5.70
CA GLY A 203 22.91 1.40 6.20
C GLY A 203 21.59 1.90 6.80
N ALA A 204 21.59 3.07 7.44
CA ALA A 204 20.38 3.68 8.01
C ALA A 204 19.34 3.99 6.94
N LEU A 205 19.73 4.66 5.84
CA LEU A 205 18.83 4.95 4.72
C LEU A 205 18.33 3.66 4.04
N THR A 206 19.20 2.66 3.87
CA THR A 206 18.81 1.35 3.31
C THR A 206 17.76 0.67 4.20
N LYS A 207 17.96 0.69 5.52
CA LYS A 207 17.01 0.14 6.48
C LYS A 207 15.68 0.91 6.42
N ALA A 208 15.72 2.23 6.40
CA ALA A 208 14.51 3.06 6.35
C ALA A 208 13.69 2.81 5.07
N LEU A 209 14.33 2.78 3.89
CA LEU A 209 13.64 2.49 2.62
C LEU A 209 13.01 1.09 2.64
N ARG A 210 13.75 0.08 3.10
CA ARG A 210 13.23 -1.29 3.21
C ARG A 210 12.04 -1.36 4.19
N ASN A 211 12.13 -0.71 5.33
CA ASN A 211 11.04 -0.67 6.31
C ASN A 211 9.78 0.00 5.72
N LEU A 212 9.93 1.09 4.97
CA LEU A 212 8.82 1.74 4.30
C LEU A 212 8.19 0.86 3.23
N CYS A 213 8.98 0.06 2.49
CA CYS A 213 8.46 -0.95 1.56
C CYS A 213 7.72 -2.06 2.29
N ASP A 214 8.29 -2.56 3.40
CA ASP A 214 7.72 -3.68 4.16
C ASP A 214 6.41 -3.33 4.87
N CYS A 215 6.18 -2.05 5.11
CA CYS A 215 4.93 -1.53 5.68
C CYS A 215 4.00 -0.94 4.60
N ASP A 216 4.23 -1.24 3.31
CA ASP A 216 3.41 -0.80 2.17
C ASP A 216 3.23 0.72 2.01
N PHE A 217 4.05 1.55 2.66
CA PHE A 217 4.02 3.00 2.41
C PHE A 217 4.49 3.33 1.01
N ILE A 218 5.57 2.68 0.59
CA ILE A 218 6.20 2.93 -0.69
C ILE A 218 6.33 1.61 -1.44
N ARG A 219 6.23 1.68 -2.77
CA ARG A 219 6.65 0.59 -3.63
C ARG A 219 8.03 0.85 -4.19
N GLN A 220 8.72 -0.24 -4.49
CA GLN A 220 9.97 -0.25 -5.22
C GLN A 220 9.73 -0.84 -6.62
N TYR A 221 10.15 -0.15 -7.67
CA TYR A 221 10.11 -0.69 -9.03
C TYR A 221 11.32 -0.25 -9.86
N THR A 222 11.62 -1.01 -10.89
CA THR A 222 12.66 -0.64 -11.87
C THR A 222 11.98 -0.06 -13.10
N ALA A 223 12.41 1.12 -13.54
CA ALA A 223 11.88 1.70 -14.77
C ALA A 223 12.14 0.78 -15.97
N PHE A 224 11.25 0.83 -16.96
CA PHE A 224 11.35 -0.02 -18.14
C PHE A 224 12.77 0.04 -18.77
N GLY A 225 13.36 -1.13 -19.01
CA GLY A 225 14.68 -1.27 -19.64
C GLY A 225 15.88 -0.89 -18.78
N LYS A 226 15.70 -0.52 -17.51
CA LYS A 226 16.82 -0.24 -16.57
C LYS A 226 17.18 -1.48 -15.73
N THR A 227 18.39 -1.48 -15.19
CA THR A 227 18.87 -2.49 -14.23
C THR A 227 18.54 -2.07 -12.79
N GLU A 228 18.77 -2.95 -11.81
CA GLU A 228 18.51 -2.69 -10.38
C GLU A 228 19.14 -1.38 -9.84
N ARG A 229 20.26 -0.93 -10.42
CA ARG A 229 20.90 0.36 -10.08
C ARG A 229 20.02 1.58 -10.39
N GLY A 230 18.94 1.41 -11.16
CA GLY A 230 17.93 2.41 -11.49
C GLY A 230 16.61 2.24 -10.72
N THR A 231 16.64 1.57 -9.57
CA THR A 231 15.49 1.42 -8.69
C THR A 231 14.85 2.78 -8.34
N ILE A 232 13.52 2.84 -8.47
CA ILE A 232 12.69 3.97 -8.09
C ILE A 232 11.83 3.57 -6.89
N TYR A 233 11.77 4.46 -5.91
CA TYR A 233 10.89 4.39 -4.75
C TYR A 233 9.75 5.37 -4.94
N GLN A 234 8.51 4.92 -4.79
CA GLN A 234 7.31 5.74 -4.99
C GLN A 234 6.36 5.58 -3.83
N LEU A 235 5.86 6.70 -3.31
CA LEU A 235 4.82 6.73 -2.27
C LEU A 235 3.49 6.28 -2.86
N THR A 236 2.92 5.22 -2.29
CA THR A 236 1.68 4.57 -2.74
C THR A 236 0.58 4.57 -1.68
N ASP A 237 0.92 4.75 -0.40
CA ASP A 237 -0.09 4.79 0.66
C ASP A 237 -1.05 5.98 0.52
N LEU A 238 -2.31 5.66 0.27
CA LEU A 238 -3.39 6.60 -0.03
C LEU A 238 -3.70 7.51 1.16
N PHE A 239 -3.70 6.95 2.37
CA PHE A 239 -3.91 7.73 3.59
C PHE A 239 -2.82 8.79 3.77
N THR A 240 -1.55 8.40 3.66
CA THR A 240 -0.42 9.32 3.76
C THR A 240 -0.46 10.40 2.68
N LEU A 241 -0.80 10.04 1.44
CA LEU A 241 -0.96 10.99 0.35
C LEU A 241 -2.03 12.04 0.64
N PHE A 242 -3.20 11.60 1.13
CA PHE A 242 -4.27 12.51 1.53
C PHE A 242 -3.84 13.40 2.70
N HIS A 243 -3.24 12.81 3.73
CA HIS A 243 -2.76 13.54 4.90
C HIS A 243 -1.77 14.63 4.52
N LEU A 244 -0.72 14.30 3.76
CA LEU A 244 0.32 15.26 3.38
C LEU A 244 -0.21 16.37 2.49
N ARG A 245 -1.26 16.11 1.70
CA ARG A 245 -1.83 17.09 0.77
C ARG A 245 -2.81 18.05 1.43
N TYR A 246 -3.69 17.56 2.30
CA TYR A 246 -4.82 18.35 2.82
C TYR A 246 -4.80 18.54 4.34
N VAL A 247 -4.31 17.57 5.09
CA VAL A 247 -4.37 17.61 6.57
C VAL A 247 -3.11 18.28 7.13
N LYS A 248 -1.95 18.03 6.52
CA LYS A 248 -0.69 18.63 6.94
C LYS A 248 -0.74 20.15 6.74
N GLY A 249 -0.65 20.87 7.85
CA GLY A 249 -0.65 22.34 7.85
C GLY A 249 -2.04 22.98 7.89
N TYR A 250 -3.11 22.18 7.88
CA TYR A 250 -4.46 22.65 8.20
C TYR A 250 -4.50 23.15 9.65
N ARG A 251 -5.11 24.33 9.90
CA ARG A 251 -5.10 24.98 11.22
C ARG A 251 -6.50 25.10 11.84
N GLY A 252 -7.46 24.31 11.40
CA GLY A 252 -8.81 24.29 11.99
C GLY A 252 -9.66 25.49 11.58
N GLN A 253 -9.48 26.04 10.39
CA GLN A 253 -10.21 27.23 9.95
C GLN A 253 -11.67 26.95 9.53
N ASP A 254 -11.98 25.73 9.10
CA ASP A 254 -13.29 25.36 8.53
C ASP A 254 -13.63 23.89 8.81
N GLU A 255 -14.57 23.63 9.70
CA GLU A 255 -14.99 22.25 10.03
C GLU A 255 -15.67 21.52 8.86
N ASN A 256 -16.09 22.24 7.81
CA ASN A 256 -16.65 21.68 6.58
C ASN A 256 -15.68 21.79 5.39
N HIS A 257 -14.38 21.79 5.67
CA HIS A 257 -13.31 22.04 4.69
C HIS A 257 -13.45 21.20 3.43
N TRP A 258 -13.62 19.88 3.55
CA TRP A 258 -13.67 18.96 2.43
C TRP A 258 -14.95 19.12 1.60
N GLN A 259 -16.08 19.35 2.25
CA GLN A 259 -17.35 19.69 1.58
C GLN A 259 -17.20 20.96 0.74
N ASN A 260 -16.61 22.02 1.31
CA ASN A 260 -16.42 23.30 0.64
C ASN A 260 -15.39 23.26 -0.49
N MET A 261 -14.56 22.21 -0.56
CA MET A 261 -13.54 22.02 -1.60
C MET A 261 -13.99 21.22 -2.83
N ILE A 262 -15.29 20.91 -2.97
CA ILE A 262 -15.82 20.01 -4.01
C ILE A 262 -15.43 20.42 -5.44
N ASP A 263 -15.47 21.72 -5.75
CA ASP A 263 -15.14 22.25 -7.08
C ASP A 263 -13.71 22.74 -7.22
N SER A 264 -12.87 22.53 -6.20
CA SER A 264 -11.51 23.06 -6.19
C SER A 264 -10.63 22.38 -7.25
N PRO A 265 -9.84 23.15 -8.03
CA PRO A 265 -8.85 22.57 -8.93
C PRO A 265 -7.85 21.64 -8.21
N SER A 266 -7.56 21.93 -6.94
CA SER A 266 -6.70 21.09 -6.11
C SER A 266 -7.28 19.68 -5.93
N ARG A 267 -8.58 19.56 -5.61
CA ARG A 267 -9.27 18.26 -5.45
C ARG A 267 -9.31 17.48 -6.77
N ARG A 268 -9.55 18.15 -7.90
CA ARG A 268 -9.51 17.50 -9.23
C ARG A 268 -8.12 16.97 -9.59
N ALA A 269 -7.07 17.73 -9.31
CA ALA A 269 -5.70 17.29 -9.57
C ALA A 269 -5.31 16.10 -8.66
N TRP A 270 -5.69 16.16 -7.39
CA TRP A 270 -5.47 15.07 -6.43
C TRP A 270 -6.22 13.80 -6.82
N SER A 271 -7.49 13.88 -7.21
CA SER A 271 -8.27 12.69 -7.53
C SER A 271 -7.71 11.92 -8.73
N GLY A 272 -7.17 12.64 -9.73
CA GLY A 272 -6.44 12.02 -10.83
C GLY A 272 -5.24 11.21 -10.34
N TYR A 273 -4.36 11.83 -9.54
CA TYR A 273 -3.17 11.17 -9.01
C TYR A 273 -3.50 10.02 -8.03
N SER A 274 -4.43 10.22 -7.10
CA SER A 274 -4.85 9.16 -6.19
C SER A 274 -5.50 7.99 -6.92
N PHE A 275 -6.19 8.23 -8.03
CA PHE A 275 -6.76 7.16 -8.84
C PHE A 275 -5.70 6.35 -9.58
N GLU A 276 -4.58 6.96 -9.95
CA GLU A 276 -3.40 6.24 -10.44
C GLU A 276 -2.88 5.28 -9.36
N GLN A 277 -2.72 5.75 -8.12
CA GLN A 277 -2.25 4.90 -7.01
C GLN A 277 -3.25 3.78 -6.67
N LEU A 278 -4.55 4.09 -6.65
CA LEU A 278 -5.60 3.09 -6.50
C LEU A 278 -5.52 2.02 -7.60
N SER A 279 -5.31 2.42 -8.86
CA SER A 279 -5.15 1.48 -9.97
C SER A 279 -3.92 0.58 -9.80
N LEU A 280 -2.84 1.12 -9.23
CA LEU A 280 -1.63 0.35 -8.91
C LEU A 280 -1.84 -0.68 -7.79
N HIS A 281 -2.78 -0.44 -6.87
CA HIS A 281 -3.16 -1.44 -5.87
C HIS A 281 -4.02 -2.57 -6.47
N HIS A 282 -4.64 -2.35 -7.65
CA HIS A 282 -5.58 -3.27 -8.28
C HIS A 282 -5.05 -3.85 -9.60
N ILE A 283 -3.72 -3.99 -9.73
CA ILE A 283 -3.08 -4.55 -10.93
C ILE A 283 -3.59 -5.97 -11.23
N ARG A 284 -3.89 -6.76 -10.20
CA ARG A 284 -4.43 -8.13 -10.38
C ARG A 284 -5.78 -8.09 -11.10
N GLN A 285 -6.69 -7.22 -10.65
CA GLN A 285 -8.01 -7.01 -11.25
C GLN A 285 -7.90 -6.42 -12.66
N ILE A 286 -7.00 -5.46 -12.87
CA ILE A 286 -6.69 -4.91 -14.21
C ILE A 286 -6.24 -6.04 -15.15
N LYS A 287 -5.30 -6.89 -14.73
CA LYS A 287 -4.84 -8.03 -15.52
C LYS A 287 -5.95 -9.03 -15.81
N GLN A 288 -6.83 -9.29 -14.84
CA GLN A 288 -7.98 -10.17 -15.00
C GLN A 288 -8.95 -9.64 -16.05
N LYS A 289 -9.31 -8.35 -15.98
CA LYS A 289 -10.18 -7.71 -16.97
C LYS A 289 -9.58 -7.73 -18.37
N LEU A 290 -8.28 -7.50 -18.47
CA LEU A 290 -7.55 -7.53 -19.74
C LEU A 290 -7.36 -8.95 -20.29
N GLY A 291 -7.71 -10.01 -19.53
CA GLY A 291 -7.54 -11.40 -19.94
C GLY A 291 -6.07 -11.86 -19.94
N ILE A 292 -5.21 -11.21 -19.15
CA ILE A 292 -3.75 -11.42 -19.14
C ILE A 292 -3.22 -11.95 -17.81
N SER A 293 -4.08 -12.44 -16.92
CA SER A 293 -3.66 -13.00 -15.62
C SER A 293 -2.65 -14.14 -15.75
N GLY A 294 -2.80 -15.00 -16.76
CA GLY A 294 -1.88 -16.11 -17.03
C GLY A 294 -0.59 -15.70 -17.76
N VAL A 295 -0.48 -14.44 -18.21
CA VAL A 295 0.70 -13.94 -18.92
C VAL A 295 1.69 -13.37 -17.92
N GLN A 296 2.93 -13.85 -17.98
CA GLN A 296 4.03 -13.24 -17.23
C GLN A 296 4.23 -11.80 -17.72
N SER A 297 4.23 -10.86 -16.78
CA SER A 297 4.33 -9.44 -17.07
C SER A 297 5.09 -8.69 -16.00
N ASP A 298 5.87 -7.70 -16.39
CA ASP A 298 6.51 -6.76 -15.49
C ASP A 298 5.69 -5.47 -15.41
N ILE A 299 5.53 -4.94 -14.19
CA ILE A 299 4.76 -3.74 -13.91
C ILE A 299 5.72 -2.62 -13.55
N CYS A 300 5.79 -1.58 -14.37
CA CYS A 300 6.75 -0.49 -14.18
C CYS A 300 6.22 0.84 -14.70
N GLY A 301 6.88 1.94 -14.33
CA GLY A 301 6.75 3.22 -15.02
C GLY A 301 7.86 3.43 -16.05
N TRP A 302 7.70 4.44 -16.90
CA TRP A 302 8.74 4.91 -17.80
C TRP A 302 8.73 6.43 -17.90
N LYS A 303 9.93 7.00 -18.01
CA LYS A 303 10.17 8.42 -18.20
C LYS A 303 11.29 8.60 -19.20
N GLY A 304 11.04 9.40 -20.23
CA GLY A 304 12.03 9.82 -21.22
C GLY A 304 11.88 11.29 -21.55
N ASP A 305 12.65 11.75 -22.52
CA ASP A 305 12.66 13.14 -22.93
C ASP A 305 11.31 13.51 -23.56
N GLY A 306 10.55 14.36 -22.87
CA GLY A 306 9.25 14.85 -23.33
C GLY A 306 8.05 13.94 -23.00
N ALA A 307 8.24 12.78 -22.37
CA ALA A 307 7.15 11.84 -22.12
C ALA A 307 7.30 11.03 -20.82
N GLN A 308 6.17 10.75 -20.16
CA GLN A 308 6.07 9.92 -18.97
C GLN A 308 4.88 8.97 -19.09
N ILE A 309 5.05 7.73 -18.63
CA ILE A 309 4.02 6.70 -18.57
C ILE A 309 4.06 6.09 -17.18
N ASP A 310 3.00 6.28 -16.40
CA ASP A 310 2.97 5.94 -14.98
C ASP A 310 2.76 4.43 -14.74
N LEU A 311 2.01 3.78 -15.64
CA LEU A 311 1.78 2.34 -15.60
C LEU A 311 2.01 1.72 -16.98
N LEU A 312 2.99 0.83 -17.02
CA LEU A 312 3.27 -0.09 -18.11
C LEU A 312 3.06 -1.51 -17.63
N ILE A 313 2.46 -2.33 -18.49
CA ILE A 313 2.43 -3.79 -18.32
C ILE A 313 3.25 -4.36 -19.47
N ASP A 314 4.51 -4.66 -19.22
CA ASP A 314 5.39 -5.30 -20.20
C ASP A 314 5.15 -6.82 -20.19
N ARG A 315 4.56 -7.36 -21.24
CA ARG A 315 4.12 -8.75 -21.28
C ARG A 315 5.10 -9.61 -22.06
N ARG A 316 5.21 -10.88 -21.66
CA ARG A 316 6.08 -11.86 -22.31
C ARG A 316 5.59 -12.28 -23.70
N ASP A 317 4.31 -12.10 -24.00
CA ASP A 317 3.66 -12.40 -25.29
C ASP A 317 3.82 -11.30 -26.35
N GLN A 318 4.95 -10.57 -26.31
CA GLN A 318 5.31 -9.52 -27.27
C GLN A 318 4.33 -8.32 -27.33
N THR A 319 3.64 -8.03 -26.22
CA THR A 319 2.77 -6.86 -26.10
C THR A 319 3.18 -5.98 -24.91
N ILE A 320 3.05 -4.66 -25.04
CA ILE A 320 3.19 -3.69 -23.95
C ILE A 320 1.90 -2.89 -23.87
N ASN A 321 1.24 -2.92 -22.73
CA ASN A 321 0.12 -2.02 -22.46
C ASN A 321 0.66 -0.71 -21.87
N LEU A 322 0.36 0.42 -22.54
CA LEU A 322 0.54 1.76 -21.99
C LEU A 322 -0.78 2.16 -21.33
N CYS A 323 -0.79 2.25 -20.00
CA CYS A 323 -2.02 2.49 -19.25
C CYS A 323 -2.19 3.99 -18.96
N GLU A 324 -3.39 4.50 -19.23
CA GLU A 324 -3.84 5.85 -18.89
C GLU A 324 -5.01 5.78 -17.92
N MET A 325 -4.83 6.35 -16.73
CA MET A 325 -5.86 6.40 -15.70
C MET A 325 -6.62 7.72 -15.81
N LYS A 326 -7.97 7.66 -15.76
CA LYS A 326 -8.84 8.85 -15.77
C LYS A 326 -9.98 8.71 -14.76
N PHE A 327 -9.99 9.63 -13.80
CA PHE A 327 -11.05 9.73 -12.80
C PHE A 327 -11.99 10.90 -13.12
N SER A 328 -13.18 10.59 -13.64
CA SER A 328 -14.20 11.58 -14.04
C SER A 328 -15.59 11.21 -13.51
N GLN A 329 -16.50 12.20 -13.45
CA GLN A 329 -17.89 11.99 -13.02
C GLN A 329 -18.80 11.43 -14.13
N GLY A 330 -18.29 11.27 -15.33
CA GLY A 330 -18.96 10.63 -16.46
C GLY A 330 -17.93 10.05 -17.43
N GLU A 331 -18.37 9.68 -18.62
CA GLU A 331 -17.49 9.18 -19.67
C GLU A 331 -16.36 10.17 -19.98
N TYR A 332 -15.15 9.67 -20.14
CA TYR A 332 -14.00 10.50 -20.48
C TYR A 332 -13.92 10.71 -21.99
N GLU A 333 -13.91 11.98 -22.42
CA GLU A 333 -13.80 12.35 -23.83
C GLU A 333 -12.33 12.51 -24.24
N ILE A 334 -11.89 11.70 -25.21
CA ILE A 334 -10.59 11.89 -25.86
C ILE A 334 -10.74 12.99 -26.91
N THR A 335 -10.11 14.13 -26.66
CA THR A 335 -10.04 15.24 -27.60
C THR A 335 -8.99 14.95 -28.68
N LYS A 336 -9.08 15.65 -29.82
CA LYS A 336 -8.06 15.57 -30.89
C LYS A 336 -6.64 15.77 -30.36
N GLN A 337 -6.44 16.83 -29.58
CA GLN A 337 -5.14 17.17 -29.00
C GLN A 337 -4.64 16.07 -28.06
N TYR A 338 -5.54 15.43 -27.33
CA TYR A 338 -5.14 14.36 -26.42
C TYR A 338 -4.78 13.08 -27.17
N ASP A 339 -5.51 12.72 -28.23
CA ASP A 339 -5.15 11.59 -29.11
C ASP A 339 -3.78 11.80 -29.77
N GLU A 340 -3.50 13.01 -30.28
CA GLU A 340 -2.18 13.38 -30.80
C GLU A 340 -1.08 13.15 -29.75
N ARG A 341 -1.32 13.58 -28.51
CA ARG A 341 -0.39 13.34 -27.38
C ARG A 341 -0.21 11.86 -27.05
N LEU A 342 -1.26 11.04 -27.12
CA LEU A 342 -1.17 9.59 -26.87
C LEU A 342 -0.30 8.90 -27.93
N ARG A 343 -0.48 9.27 -29.21
CA ARG A 343 0.31 8.75 -30.32
C ARG A 343 1.76 9.19 -30.24
N GLU A 344 2.00 10.48 -29.99
CA GLU A 344 3.35 11.02 -29.80
C GLU A 344 4.07 10.33 -28.65
N ARG A 345 3.40 10.13 -27.51
CA ARG A 345 3.96 9.40 -26.36
C ARG A 345 4.34 7.96 -26.71
N ALA A 346 3.49 7.26 -27.46
CA ALA A 346 3.78 5.90 -27.90
C ALA A 346 4.99 5.84 -28.85
N GLU A 347 5.12 6.79 -29.77
CA GLU A 347 6.25 6.88 -30.69
C GLU A 347 7.55 7.27 -30.00
N ILE A 348 7.50 8.22 -29.05
CA ILE A 348 8.64 8.57 -28.20
C ILE A 348 9.09 7.34 -27.40
N PHE A 349 8.15 6.63 -26.78
CA PHE A 349 8.44 5.40 -26.03
C PHE A 349 9.07 4.32 -26.93
N ARG A 350 8.48 4.07 -28.10
CA ARG A 350 8.99 3.09 -29.07
C ARG A 350 10.40 3.44 -29.53
N SER A 351 10.64 4.70 -29.87
CA SER A 351 11.93 5.20 -30.34
C SER A 351 13.00 5.11 -29.27
N ALA A 352 12.68 5.52 -28.04
CA ALA A 352 13.63 5.51 -26.92
C ALA A 352 13.97 4.09 -26.46
N THR A 353 12.98 3.19 -26.40
CA THR A 353 13.18 1.81 -25.93
C THR A 353 13.64 0.84 -27.00
N LYS A 354 13.49 1.21 -28.29
CA LYS A 354 13.74 0.33 -29.45
C LYS A 354 12.94 -0.98 -29.39
N THR A 355 11.82 -0.98 -28.68
CA THR A 355 10.99 -2.17 -28.53
C THR A 355 10.36 -2.58 -29.85
N ARG A 356 10.33 -3.89 -30.10
CA ARG A 356 9.62 -4.49 -31.24
C ARG A 356 8.25 -5.05 -30.85
N LYS A 357 7.88 -4.97 -29.56
CA LYS A 357 6.59 -5.44 -29.06
C LYS A 357 5.45 -4.58 -29.63
N ALA A 358 4.27 -5.17 -29.74
CA ALA A 358 3.05 -4.43 -30.01
C ALA A 358 2.77 -3.47 -28.84
N ILE A 359 2.36 -2.24 -29.14
CA ILE A 359 2.04 -1.23 -28.14
C ILE A 359 0.53 -1.05 -28.13
N HIS A 360 -0.10 -1.30 -26.98
CA HIS A 360 -1.54 -1.17 -26.78
C HIS A 360 -1.84 -0.02 -25.83
N GLN A 361 -2.58 0.97 -26.29
CA GLN A 361 -3.17 1.99 -25.44
C GLN A 361 -4.29 1.37 -24.63
N THR A 362 -4.19 1.50 -23.30
CA THR A 362 -5.16 0.95 -22.36
C THR A 362 -5.65 2.03 -21.44
N PHE A 363 -6.97 2.18 -21.32
CA PHE A 363 -7.55 3.15 -20.42
C PHE A 363 -8.13 2.46 -19.19
N VAL A 364 -7.83 3.01 -18.01
CA VAL A 364 -8.51 2.67 -16.76
C VAL A 364 -9.37 3.87 -16.39
N THR A 365 -10.69 3.74 -16.42
CA THR A 365 -11.63 4.87 -16.30
C THR A 365 -12.72 4.59 -15.28
N THR A 366 -13.34 5.63 -14.75
CA THR A 366 -14.51 5.49 -13.87
C THR A 366 -15.74 4.99 -14.61
N TYR A 367 -16.13 5.66 -15.70
CA TYR A 367 -17.39 5.43 -16.41
C TYR A 367 -17.22 5.12 -17.90
N GLY A 368 -16.00 4.81 -18.34
CA GLY A 368 -15.74 4.50 -19.73
C GLY A 368 -15.28 5.70 -20.57
N LEU A 369 -14.91 5.41 -21.81
CA LEU A 369 -14.56 6.39 -22.84
C LEU A 369 -15.78 6.76 -23.68
N LYS A 370 -15.99 8.08 -23.84
CA LYS A 370 -17.02 8.60 -24.74
C LYS A 370 -16.66 8.22 -26.18
N LYS A 371 -17.56 7.50 -26.85
CA LYS A 371 -17.34 7.06 -28.24
C LYS A 371 -17.31 8.25 -29.18
N ASN A 372 -16.16 8.47 -29.79
CA ASN A 372 -15.93 9.48 -30.81
C ASN A 372 -14.84 9.01 -31.80
N MET A 373 -14.54 9.82 -32.81
CA MET A 373 -13.56 9.48 -33.85
C MET A 373 -12.12 9.24 -33.33
N TYR A 374 -11.80 9.71 -32.13
CA TYR A 374 -10.48 9.58 -31.51
C TYR A 374 -10.38 8.37 -30.57
N SER A 375 -11.50 7.93 -30.00
CA SER A 375 -11.55 6.79 -29.07
C SER A 375 -11.15 5.45 -29.69
N GLY A 376 -11.16 5.33 -31.02
CA GLY A 376 -10.78 4.10 -31.73
C GLY A 376 -9.29 3.75 -31.64
N THR A 377 -8.43 4.65 -31.17
CA THR A 377 -7.00 4.37 -30.94
C THR A 377 -6.74 3.55 -29.69
N VAL A 378 -7.73 3.45 -28.79
CA VAL A 378 -7.63 2.69 -27.54
C VAL A 378 -8.01 1.23 -27.79
N GLN A 379 -7.07 0.31 -27.54
CA GLN A 379 -7.26 -1.12 -27.79
C GLN A 379 -8.00 -1.84 -26.65
N SER A 380 -7.87 -1.34 -25.42
CA SER A 380 -8.47 -1.99 -24.25
C SER A 380 -8.89 -0.98 -23.19
N GLU A 381 -9.95 -1.32 -22.47
CA GLU A 381 -10.54 -0.48 -21.44
C GLU A 381 -10.86 -1.32 -20.21
N VAL A 382 -10.55 -0.77 -19.04
CA VAL A 382 -10.86 -1.30 -17.71
C VAL A 382 -11.70 -0.24 -17.00
N LEU A 383 -12.89 -0.61 -16.55
CA LEU A 383 -13.75 0.27 -15.78
C LEU A 383 -13.44 0.17 -14.29
N LEU A 384 -13.77 1.20 -13.52
CA LEU A 384 -13.65 1.19 -12.07
C LEU A 384 -14.37 -0.03 -11.48
N ASP A 385 -15.53 -0.38 -12.01
CA ASP A 385 -16.31 -1.54 -11.59
C ASP A 385 -15.57 -2.88 -11.77
N ASP A 386 -14.66 -2.97 -12.74
CA ASP A 386 -13.83 -4.15 -12.95
C ASP A 386 -12.78 -4.32 -11.83
N LEU A 387 -12.54 -3.28 -11.01
CA LEU A 387 -11.62 -3.33 -9.87
C LEU A 387 -12.29 -3.86 -8.59
N PHE A 388 -13.62 -4.00 -8.57
CA PHE A 388 -14.40 -4.52 -7.44
C PHE A 388 -14.59 -6.04 -7.53
N VAL A 389 -13.57 -6.78 -7.98
CA VAL A 389 -13.59 -8.24 -8.07
C VAL A 389 -12.56 -8.87 -7.14
N GLU A 390 -12.92 -10.05 -6.61
CA GLU A 390 -12.13 -10.82 -5.64
C GLU A 390 -10.76 -11.24 -6.14
#